data_AF-A0A183I590-F1
#
_entry.id   AF-A0A183I590-F1
#
_cell.length_a   1.000
_cell.length_b   1.000
_cell.length_c   1.000
_cell.angle_alpha   90.00
_cell.angle_beta   90.00
_cell.angle_gamma   90.00
#
_symmetry.space_group_name_H-M   'P 1'
#
loop_
_entity.id
_entity.type
_entity.pdbx_description
1 polymer ?
#
loop_
_entity_poly.entity_id
_entity_poly.type
_entity_poly.pdbx_seq_one_letter_code
_entity_poly.pdbx_strand_id
1 'polypeptide(L)'
;MCADDSHCPLDVLFYEAVLVPPTKYRPVRIFKGDKFENPQTVNLRKLLEASETIRAIRLALSGNNEKALLKLLSENVVGQTMQAKMHNAYLTLQQRMGAIFDQDLDKWTDVRVQIPGIKQILEKKQGLFRMNMMGKRVNFACRSVITPDPYLDIDEIGIPELFAKKLTVTETANAMNLAKLRKLIKNGPDIHPGANFIQKPGQYTQVLSINKANERDAAAKRLQPGNSSQLGYPLQVLRHLDKGDLILMNRQPSLHKPSMMGHRTRVLKSQRALRMNYAPCKAYNADFDGDEMNGHFVQNRIAQTELAEIANVGSNFLVPKDGTLLLGLIQDHVVSGVLLTIRGRFFNKEDFMHLVLSAFAETTQRLIIPPPAMLKPQILWSGKQIISTVLRNCIPLNKPLLNIRSKAKTPLSCWKVEDHPAPKFDMSESEVIFRQAELLVGVLDKQHYGSTQYGLIHCCWDLYGHRYATKILSCFSRLFTTHLQYHGFTLGVADILVRKEADKQRRKEIKALRKCGMYLWIGNFSTIFSFHGQFKLE
;
A
#
# COMPACT_ATOMS: atom_id res chain seq x y z
N MET A 1 35.17 -26.67 36.37
CA MET A 1 34.06 -27.44 36.99
C MET A 1 34.08 -28.82 36.36
N CYS A 2 33.84 -29.84 37.17
CA CYS A 2 34.44 -31.17 37.08
C CYS A 2 34.08 -31.96 35.81
N ALA A 3 35.03 -32.82 35.43
CA ALA A 3 34.79 -33.97 34.57
C ALA A 3 33.87 -34.95 35.32
N ASP A 4 32.64 -35.10 34.83
CA ASP A 4 31.84 -36.29 35.06
C ASP A 4 32.19 -37.28 33.94
N ASP A 5 32.91 -38.35 34.28
CA ASP A 5 33.27 -39.48 33.38
C ASP A 5 32.04 -40.30 32.91
N SER A 6 30.82 -39.84 33.20
CA SER A 6 29.57 -40.54 32.92
C SER A 6 28.84 -40.07 31.67
N HIS A 7 29.33 -39.05 30.95
CA HIS A 7 28.64 -38.55 29.75
C HIS A 7 29.45 -38.83 28.48
N CYS A 8 29.08 -39.91 27.78
CA CYS A 8 29.64 -40.17 26.46
C CYS A 8 29.04 -39.14 25.47
N PRO A 9 29.84 -38.40 24.69
CA PRO A 9 29.30 -37.44 23.72
C PRO A 9 28.34 -38.07 22.68
N LEU A 10 28.41 -39.39 22.48
CA LEU A 10 27.53 -40.13 21.58
C LEU A 10 26.12 -40.34 22.15
N ASP A 11 25.91 -40.18 23.45
CA ASP A 11 24.59 -40.34 24.09
C ASP A 11 23.57 -39.34 23.53
N VAL A 12 24.04 -38.19 23.02
CA VAL A 12 23.22 -37.16 22.37
C VAL A 12 22.53 -37.65 21.09
N LEU A 13 23.04 -38.72 20.45
CA LEU A 13 22.45 -39.31 19.25
C LEU A 13 21.28 -40.25 19.57
N PHE A 14 21.09 -40.62 20.84
CA PHE A 14 20.06 -41.54 21.29
C PHE A 14 19.03 -40.83 22.17
N TYR A 15 17.78 -41.28 22.08
CA TYR A 15 16.69 -40.76 22.91
C TYR A 15 16.33 -41.77 23.98
N GLU A 16 16.60 -41.45 25.24
CA GLU A 16 16.10 -42.21 26.40
C GLU A 16 14.71 -41.75 26.84
N ALA A 17 14.42 -40.45 26.66
CA ALA A 17 13.17 -39.82 27.04
C ALA A 17 12.63 -38.92 25.92
N VAL A 18 11.29 -38.83 25.83
CA VAL A 18 10.60 -38.01 24.85
C VAL A 18 9.92 -36.83 25.54
N LEU A 19 10.26 -35.62 25.12
CA LEU A 19 9.68 -34.39 25.63
C LEU A 19 8.28 -34.18 25.03
N VAL A 20 7.26 -34.20 25.88
CA VAL A 20 5.87 -33.98 25.46
C VAL A 20 5.54 -32.49 25.51
N PRO A 21 5.13 -31.85 24.39
CA PRO A 21 4.72 -30.45 24.41
C PRO A 21 3.54 -30.20 25.35
N PRO A 22 3.51 -29.05 26.07
CA PRO A 22 2.38 -28.67 26.92
C PRO A 22 1.04 -28.70 26.18
N THR A 23 -0.05 -28.94 26.92
CA THR A 23 -1.42 -29.05 26.39
C THR A 23 -1.86 -27.83 25.57
N LYS A 24 -1.42 -26.62 25.95
CA LYS A 24 -1.67 -25.38 25.20
C LYS A 24 -1.24 -25.44 23.72
N TYR A 25 -0.18 -26.18 23.42
CA TYR A 25 0.35 -26.32 22.05
C TYR A 25 -0.24 -27.52 21.29
N ARG A 26 -1.01 -28.37 21.98
CA ARG A 26 -1.71 -29.51 21.38
C ARG A 26 -3.23 -29.45 21.65
N PRO A 27 -3.92 -28.34 21.31
CA PRO A 27 -5.34 -28.22 21.55
C PRO A 27 -6.15 -29.18 20.66
N VAL A 28 -7.33 -29.56 21.15
CA VAL A 28 -8.37 -30.25 20.35
C VAL A 28 -8.79 -29.32 19.22
N ARG A 29 -8.81 -29.82 17.99
CA ARG A 29 -9.28 -29.07 16.81
C ARG A 29 -10.79 -29.20 16.74
N ILE A 30 -11.48 -28.10 16.47
CA ILE A 30 -12.94 -28.10 16.29
C ILE A 30 -13.22 -27.71 14.85
N PHE A 31 -13.91 -28.58 14.11
CA PHE A 31 -14.32 -28.29 12.75
C PHE A 31 -15.81 -28.58 12.60
N LYS A 32 -16.60 -27.54 12.27
CA LYS A 32 -18.06 -27.61 12.12
C LYS A 32 -18.83 -28.20 13.33
N GLY A 33 -18.29 -28.05 14.55
CA GLY A 33 -18.89 -28.57 15.78
C GLY A 33 -18.31 -29.90 16.24
N ASP A 34 -17.69 -30.66 15.33
CA ASP A 34 -17.03 -31.92 15.66
C ASP A 34 -15.63 -31.69 16.23
N LYS A 35 -15.28 -32.50 17.23
CA LYS A 35 -13.99 -32.45 17.93
C LYS A 35 -13.03 -33.48 17.31
N PHE A 36 -11.88 -32.99 16.86
CA PHE A 36 -10.80 -33.79 16.31
C PHE A 36 -9.57 -33.70 17.21
N GLU A 37 -8.91 -34.84 17.42
CA GLU A 37 -7.65 -34.88 18.17
C GLU A 37 -6.55 -34.09 17.45
N ASN A 38 -5.61 -33.55 18.22
CA ASN A 38 -4.45 -32.89 17.64
C ASN A 38 -3.54 -33.93 16.97
N PRO A 39 -3.07 -33.70 15.72
CA PRO A 39 -2.22 -34.68 15.04
C PRO A 39 -0.95 -35.06 15.83
N GLN A 40 -0.32 -34.11 16.53
CA GLN A 40 0.84 -34.42 17.38
C GLN A 40 0.47 -35.34 18.56
N THR A 41 -0.74 -35.22 19.11
CA THR A 41 -1.21 -36.08 20.20
C THR A 41 -1.46 -37.50 19.69
N VAL A 42 -1.95 -37.65 18.47
CA VAL A 42 -2.12 -38.97 17.83
C VAL A 42 -0.76 -39.65 17.62
N ASN A 43 0.26 -38.92 17.16
CA ASN A 43 1.62 -39.47 17.03
C ASN A 43 2.23 -39.89 18.37
N LEU A 44 2.06 -39.08 19.41
CA LEU A 44 2.51 -39.42 20.76
C LEU A 44 1.76 -40.62 21.34
N ARG A 45 0.46 -40.77 21.08
CA ARG A 45 -0.31 -41.94 21.48
C ARG A 45 0.20 -43.20 20.81
N LYS A 46 0.44 -43.18 19.49
CA LYS A 46 1.03 -44.31 18.75
C LYS A 46 2.41 -44.69 19.28
N LEU A 47 3.23 -43.72 19.70
CA LEU A 47 4.52 -44.00 20.32
C LEU A 47 4.36 -44.65 21.71
N LEU A 48 3.41 -44.18 22.51
CA LEU A 48 3.11 -44.75 23.82
C LEU A 48 2.62 -46.20 23.69
N GLU A 49 1.72 -46.47 22.74
CA GLU A 49 1.26 -47.83 22.41
C GLU A 49 2.44 -48.74 22.03
N ALA A 50 3.39 -48.26 21.21
CA ALA A 50 4.60 -49.01 20.85
C ALA A 50 5.56 -49.23 22.04
N SER A 51 5.61 -48.32 23.01
CA SER A 51 6.40 -48.49 24.23
C SER A 51 5.79 -49.55 25.16
N GLU A 52 4.46 -49.56 25.29
CA GLU A 52 3.75 -50.57 26.09
C GLU A 52 3.86 -51.98 25.49
N THR A 53 3.87 -52.12 24.16
CA THR A 53 4.09 -53.43 23.52
C THR A 53 5.49 -53.97 23.81
N ILE A 54 6.53 -53.14 23.78
CA ILE A 54 7.90 -53.56 24.17
C ILE A 54 7.96 -53.96 25.64
N ARG A 55 7.30 -53.19 26.52
CA ARG A 55 7.20 -53.52 27.95
C ARG A 55 6.51 -54.86 28.18
N ALA A 56 5.41 -55.14 27.46
CA ALA A 56 4.71 -56.41 27.53
C ALA A 56 5.57 -57.60 27.06
N ILE A 57 6.33 -57.45 25.96
CA ILE A 57 7.28 -58.48 25.50
C ILE A 57 8.35 -58.76 26.56
N ARG A 58 8.90 -57.72 27.19
CA ARG A 58 9.92 -57.85 28.24
C ARG A 58 9.40 -58.59 29.47
N LEU A 59 8.16 -58.32 29.87
CA LEU A 59 7.50 -59.01 31.00
C LEU A 59 7.23 -60.49 30.71
N ALA A 60 6.84 -60.81 29.47
CA ALA A 60 6.70 -62.19 29.02
C ALA A 60 8.04 -62.95 29.03
N LEU A 61 9.14 -62.28 28.65
CA LEU A 61 10.49 -62.84 28.69
C LEU A 61 11.01 -63.07 30.13
N SER A 62 10.58 -62.27 31.11
CA SER A 62 10.97 -62.41 32.51
C SER A 62 10.15 -63.44 33.32
N GLY A 63 9.24 -64.19 32.67
CA GLY A 63 8.55 -65.34 33.28
C GLY A 63 7.13 -65.11 33.78
N ASN A 64 6.53 -63.93 33.57
CA ASN A 64 5.11 -63.68 33.89
C ASN A 64 4.22 -64.00 32.69
N ASN A 65 3.78 -65.26 32.59
CA ASN A 65 2.95 -65.78 31.49
C ASN A 65 1.44 -65.74 31.81
N GLU A 66 0.88 -64.54 31.95
CA GLU A 66 -0.58 -64.40 31.93
C GLU A 66 -1.13 -64.65 30.50
N LYS A 67 -2.17 -65.49 30.38
CA LYS A 67 -2.80 -65.84 29.08
C LYS A 67 -3.32 -64.63 28.30
N ALA A 68 -3.69 -63.54 28.98
CA ALA A 68 -4.13 -62.30 28.35
C ALA A 68 -2.98 -61.55 27.66
N LEU A 69 -1.79 -61.55 28.27
CA LEU A 69 -0.58 -60.90 27.75
C LEU A 69 -0.09 -61.60 26.47
N LEU A 70 -0.08 -62.94 26.48
CA LEU A 70 0.32 -63.75 25.33
C LEU A 70 -0.61 -63.59 24.12
N LYS A 71 -1.90 -63.34 24.36
CA LYS A 71 -2.91 -63.10 23.30
C LYS A 71 -2.73 -61.74 22.61
N LEU A 72 -2.48 -60.69 23.40
CA LEU A 72 -2.11 -59.35 22.90
C LEU A 72 -0.81 -59.36 22.07
N LEU A 73 0.14 -60.23 22.44
CA LEU A 73 1.43 -60.40 21.77
C LEU A 73 1.37 -61.26 20.49
N SER A 74 0.35 -62.11 20.34
CA SER A 74 0.14 -62.89 19.10
C SER A 74 -0.60 -62.10 18.02
N GLU A 75 -1.44 -61.14 18.40
CA GLU A 75 -2.29 -60.38 17.46
C GLU A 75 -1.60 -59.12 16.91
N ASN A 76 -0.74 -58.46 17.70
CA ASN A 76 -0.20 -57.13 17.34
C ASN A 76 1.26 -57.11 16.84
N VAL A 77 2.01 -58.21 16.95
CA VAL A 77 3.45 -58.23 16.63
C VAL A 77 3.81 -59.39 15.71
N VAL A 78 4.36 -59.05 14.54
CA VAL A 78 4.81 -60.01 13.52
C VAL A 78 6.09 -60.71 14.00
N GLY A 79 6.11 -62.04 13.99
CA GLY A 79 7.30 -62.84 14.30
C GLY A 79 6.96 -64.20 14.92
N GLN A 80 7.65 -65.26 14.49
CA GLN A 80 7.41 -66.62 14.99
C GLN A 80 8.11 -66.88 16.33
N THR A 81 9.28 -66.27 16.56
CA THR A 81 10.04 -66.38 17.81
C THR A 81 9.89 -65.12 18.67
N MET A 82 10.04 -65.25 19.99
CA MET A 82 9.95 -64.11 20.91
C MET A 82 11.06 -63.07 20.64
N GLN A 83 12.24 -63.50 20.22
CA GLN A 83 13.35 -62.62 19.82
C GLN A 83 13.03 -61.84 18.54
N ALA A 84 12.40 -62.49 17.54
CA ALA A 84 11.97 -61.81 16.33
C ALA A 84 10.87 -60.78 16.61
N LYS A 85 9.93 -61.10 17.52
CA LYS A 85 8.90 -60.16 17.98
C LYS A 85 9.53 -58.94 18.66
N MET A 86 10.54 -59.14 19.52
CA MET A 86 11.26 -58.04 20.18
C MET A 86 11.97 -57.13 19.17
N HIS A 87 12.66 -57.70 18.17
CA HIS A 87 13.32 -56.94 17.12
C HIS A 87 12.35 -56.08 16.30
N ASN A 88 11.22 -56.67 15.88
CA ASN A 88 10.20 -55.95 15.12
C ASN A 88 9.49 -54.86 15.95
N ALA A 89 9.32 -55.08 17.26
CA ALA A 89 8.82 -54.06 18.17
C ALA A 89 9.78 -52.86 18.29
N TYR A 90 11.09 -53.09 18.39
CA TYR A 90 12.10 -52.02 18.36
C TYR A 90 12.08 -51.23 17.06
N LEU A 91 12.00 -51.91 15.91
CA LEU A 91 11.87 -51.23 14.61
C LEU A 91 10.62 -50.36 14.54
N THR A 92 9.50 -50.87 15.07
CA THR A 92 8.24 -50.12 15.14
C THR A 92 8.37 -48.89 16.04
N LEU A 93 8.98 -49.03 17.22
CA LEU A 93 9.23 -47.90 18.13
C LEU A 93 10.10 -46.83 17.46
N GLN A 94 11.20 -47.23 16.81
CA GLN A 94 12.09 -46.31 16.10
C GLN A 94 11.36 -45.57 14.98
N GLN A 95 10.49 -46.25 14.24
CA GLN A 95 9.69 -45.60 13.20
C GLN A 95 8.65 -44.64 13.77
N ARG A 96 7.94 -45.01 14.85
CA ARG A 96 6.98 -44.11 15.50
C ARG A 96 7.68 -42.88 16.09
N MET A 97 8.89 -43.04 16.60
CA MET A 97 9.72 -41.92 17.06
C MET A 97 10.17 -41.05 15.89
N GLY A 98 10.63 -41.66 14.79
CA GLY A 98 10.96 -40.95 13.56
C GLY A 98 9.78 -40.15 12.99
N ALA A 99 8.57 -40.72 13.01
CA ALA A 99 7.34 -40.11 12.52
C ALA A 99 6.92 -38.83 13.28
N ILE A 100 7.36 -38.65 14.54
CA ILE A 100 7.13 -37.41 15.28
C ILE A 100 7.92 -36.26 14.66
N PHE A 101 9.14 -36.52 14.21
CA PHE A 101 10.03 -35.51 13.65
C PHE A 101 9.80 -35.32 12.16
N ASP A 102 9.75 -36.41 11.39
CA ASP A 102 9.65 -36.40 9.95
C ASP A 102 8.60 -37.42 9.48
N GLN A 103 7.54 -36.92 8.84
CA GLN A 103 6.49 -37.77 8.29
C GLN A 103 7.05 -38.81 7.27
N ASP A 104 8.14 -38.46 6.57
CA ASP A 104 8.68 -39.28 5.48
C ASP A 104 9.40 -40.54 6.01
N LEU A 105 9.67 -40.58 7.32
CA LEU A 105 10.20 -41.76 8.01
C LEU A 105 9.11 -42.81 8.33
N ASP A 106 7.82 -42.45 8.28
CA ASP A 106 6.70 -43.37 8.47
C ASP A 106 6.33 -44.08 7.16
N LYS A 107 7.17 -45.02 6.74
CA LYS A 107 7.06 -45.72 5.44
C LYS A 107 5.93 -46.76 5.36
N TRP A 108 5.39 -47.22 6.50
CA TRP A 108 4.36 -48.27 6.54
C TRP A 108 2.93 -47.71 6.49
N THR A 109 2.77 -46.42 6.80
CA THR A 109 1.46 -45.76 6.78
C THR A 109 1.21 -45.14 5.40
N ASP A 110 0.01 -45.35 4.85
CA ASP A 110 -0.38 -44.74 3.56
C ASP A 110 -0.24 -43.21 3.60
N VAL A 111 0.29 -42.62 2.53
CA VAL A 111 0.68 -41.21 2.42
C VAL A 111 -0.47 -40.26 2.73
N ARG A 112 -1.72 -40.68 2.46
CA ARG A 112 -2.93 -39.88 2.74
C ARG A 112 -3.28 -39.80 4.22
N VAL A 113 -2.79 -40.74 5.02
CA VAL A 113 -3.06 -40.88 6.47
C VAL A 113 -1.85 -40.46 7.30
N GLN A 114 -0.71 -40.17 6.66
CA GLN A 114 0.48 -39.69 7.33
C GLN A 114 0.22 -38.37 8.04
N ILE A 115 0.68 -38.30 9.29
CA ILE A 115 0.53 -37.15 10.15
C ILE A 115 1.79 -36.29 10.01
N PRO A 116 1.66 -34.97 9.80
CA PRO A 116 2.83 -34.10 9.66
C PRO A 116 3.66 -34.11 10.95
N GLY A 117 4.95 -34.39 10.79
CA GLY A 117 5.96 -34.29 11.84
C GLY A 117 6.37 -32.84 12.10
N ILE A 118 7.26 -32.65 13.07
CA ILE A 118 7.79 -31.33 13.46
C ILE A 118 8.49 -30.65 12.27
N LYS A 119 9.27 -31.40 11.49
CA LYS A 119 9.96 -30.89 10.29
C LYS A 119 8.98 -30.26 9.31
N GLN A 120 7.87 -30.93 9.01
CA GLN A 120 6.87 -30.42 8.06
C GLN A 120 6.10 -29.19 8.58
N ILE A 121 5.99 -29.01 9.90
CA ILE A 121 5.39 -27.82 10.51
C ILE A 121 6.33 -26.61 10.39
N LEU A 122 7.64 -26.85 10.44
CA LEU A 122 8.66 -25.82 10.32
C LEU A 122 8.95 -25.45 8.86
N GLU A 123 9.07 -26.45 8.00
CA GLU A 123 9.38 -26.33 6.58
C GLU A 123 8.16 -25.93 5.74
N LYS A 124 8.37 -25.62 4.45
CA LYS A 124 7.39 -25.16 3.45
C LYS A 124 7.00 -23.68 3.51
N LYS A 125 6.30 -23.22 2.46
CA LYS A 125 5.78 -21.85 2.32
C LYS A 125 4.75 -21.50 3.41
N GLN A 126 3.97 -22.49 3.85
CA GLN A 126 3.01 -22.38 4.96
C GLN A 126 3.62 -22.78 6.32
N GLY A 127 4.92 -23.08 6.37
CA GLY A 127 5.62 -23.41 7.61
C GLY A 127 5.74 -22.23 8.56
N LEU A 128 6.06 -22.53 9.81
CA LEU A 128 6.10 -21.57 10.92
C LEU A 128 6.95 -20.32 10.61
N PHE A 129 8.15 -20.49 10.06
CA PHE A 129 9.09 -19.39 9.80
C PHE A 129 8.53 -18.38 8.80
N ARG A 130 8.00 -18.85 7.66
CA ARG A 130 7.54 -17.95 6.59
C ARG A 130 6.16 -17.38 6.88
N MET A 131 5.24 -18.19 7.38
CA MET A 131 3.84 -17.80 7.52
C MET A 131 3.52 -17.04 8.80
N ASN A 132 4.24 -17.33 9.90
CA ASN A 132 3.92 -16.79 11.22
C ASN A 132 5.06 -15.99 11.88
N MET A 133 6.31 -16.11 11.42
CA MET A 133 7.41 -15.25 11.88
C MET A 133 7.67 -14.09 10.92
N MET A 134 7.93 -14.39 9.64
CA MET A 134 8.19 -13.37 8.61
C MET A 134 6.92 -12.63 8.19
N GLY A 135 5.85 -13.37 7.90
CA GLY A 135 4.51 -12.83 7.75
C GLY A 135 3.73 -12.96 9.06
N LYS A 136 2.95 -11.94 9.43
CA LYS A 136 2.02 -12.02 10.55
C LYS A 136 0.71 -11.34 10.18
N ARG A 137 -0.39 -11.86 10.70
CA ARG A 137 -1.63 -11.08 10.76
C ARG A 137 -1.47 -10.01 11.82
N VAL A 138 -1.87 -8.80 11.51
CA VAL A 138 -1.70 -7.64 12.37
C VAL A 138 -3.05 -7.09 12.82
N ASN A 139 -3.08 -6.56 14.04
CA ASN A 139 -4.20 -5.79 14.55
C ASN A 139 -4.16 -4.36 13.97
N PHE A 140 -5.25 -3.60 14.17
CA PHE A 140 -5.36 -2.20 13.74
C PHE A 140 -5.10 -2.00 12.23
N ALA A 141 -5.66 -2.90 11.43
CA ALA A 141 -5.60 -2.80 9.97
C ALA A 141 -7.02 -2.89 9.37
N CYS A 142 -7.18 -2.32 8.19
CA CYS A 142 -8.39 -2.41 7.38
C CYS A 142 -8.05 -2.80 5.94
N ARG A 143 -9.03 -3.30 5.21
CA ARG A 143 -8.95 -3.58 3.78
C ARG A 143 -10.26 -3.16 3.13
N SER A 144 -10.17 -2.53 1.96
CA SER A 144 -11.32 -2.18 1.13
C SER A 144 -10.87 -1.91 -0.29
N VAL A 145 -11.84 -1.96 -1.21
CA VAL A 145 -11.72 -1.41 -2.56
C VAL A 145 -11.35 0.08 -2.49
N ILE A 146 -10.53 0.53 -3.42
CA ILE A 146 -10.18 1.95 -3.61
C ILE A 146 -11.06 2.61 -4.67
N THR A 147 -11.34 3.90 -4.46
CA THR A 147 -12.09 4.74 -5.39
C THR A 147 -11.35 6.06 -5.60
N PRO A 148 -11.46 6.67 -6.78
CA PRO A 148 -10.73 7.89 -7.07
C PRO A 148 -11.37 9.10 -6.39
N ASP A 149 -10.55 10.04 -5.94
CA ASP A 149 -10.98 11.34 -5.44
C ASP A 149 -9.95 12.44 -5.75
N PRO A 150 -10.21 13.32 -6.72
CA PRO A 150 -9.28 14.39 -7.10
C PRO A 150 -9.17 15.53 -6.09
N TYR A 151 -10.09 15.62 -5.12
CA TYR A 151 -10.14 16.69 -4.13
C TYR A 151 -9.31 16.41 -2.88
N LEU A 152 -8.97 15.13 -2.65
CA LEU A 152 -7.99 14.75 -1.65
C LEU A 152 -6.60 15.26 -2.02
N ASP A 153 -5.83 15.66 -1.01
CA ASP A 153 -4.40 15.88 -1.20
C ASP A 153 -3.72 14.57 -1.62
N ILE A 154 -2.59 14.69 -2.30
CA ILE A 154 -1.88 13.55 -2.90
C ILE A 154 -1.28 12.61 -1.84
N ASP A 155 -0.96 13.16 -0.68
CA ASP A 155 -0.52 12.41 0.50
C ASP A 155 -1.66 12.12 1.48
N GLU A 156 -2.92 12.31 1.09
CA GLU A 156 -4.10 11.95 1.88
C GLU A 156 -4.80 10.69 1.36
N ILE A 157 -5.34 9.92 2.31
CA ILE A 157 -6.25 8.81 2.05
C ILE A 157 -7.59 9.08 2.73
N GLY A 158 -8.67 8.98 1.95
CA GLY A 158 -10.03 9.06 2.42
C GLY A 158 -10.43 7.77 3.13
N ILE A 159 -10.69 7.87 4.43
CA ILE A 159 -11.11 6.74 5.27
C ILE A 159 -12.61 6.84 5.57
N PRO A 160 -13.40 5.81 5.28
CA PRO A 160 -14.78 5.69 5.73
C PRO A 160 -14.92 5.88 7.24
N GLU A 161 -15.95 6.63 7.65
CA GLU A 161 -16.27 6.82 9.07
C GLU A 161 -16.42 5.49 9.84
N LEU A 162 -16.92 4.43 9.19
CA LEU A 162 -17.01 3.09 9.75
C LEU A 162 -15.65 2.55 10.21
N PHE A 163 -14.61 2.75 9.41
CA PHE A 163 -13.25 2.33 9.77
C PHE A 163 -12.65 3.26 10.82
N ALA A 164 -12.89 4.57 10.70
CA ALA A 164 -12.38 5.56 11.65
C ALA A 164 -12.86 5.29 13.10
N LYS A 165 -14.10 4.85 13.29
CA LYS A 165 -14.66 4.47 14.61
C LYS A 165 -14.05 3.19 15.20
N LYS A 166 -13.59 2.27 14.35
CA LYS A 166 -13.07 0.96 14.78
C LYS A 166 -11.56 0.99 14.99
N LEU A 167 -10.83 1.72 14.15
CA LEU A 167 -9.40 1.92 14.28
C LEU A 167 -9.13 2.92 15.40
N THR A 168 -8.41 2.47 16.43
CA THR A 168 -8.06 3.31 17.57
C THR A 168 -6.56 3.47 17.71
N VAL A 169 -6.15 4.60 18.29
CA VAL A 169 -4.77 4.86 18.72
C VAL A 169 -4.77 5.24 20.19
N THR A 170 -3.76 4.74 20.89
CA THR A 170 -3.58 5.01 22.30
C THR A 170 -2.93 6.38 22.48
N GLU A 171 -3.66 7.31 23.08
CA GLU A 171 -3.16 8.64 23.40
C GLU A 171 -3.04 8.81 24.92
N THR A 172 -1.87 9.25 25.36
CA THR A 172 -1.61 9.50 26.78
C THR A 172 -2.15 10.86 27.17
N ALA A 173 -2.88 10.94 28.28
CA ALA A 173 -3.43 12.19 28.78
C ALA A 173 -2.33 13.12 29.31
N ASN A 174 -2.23 14.31 28.73
CA ASN A 174 -1.33 15.38 29.15
C ASN A 174 -2.13 16.69 29.32
N ALA A 175 -1.51 17.73 29.86
CA ALA A 175 -2.19 19.00 30.11
C ALA A 175 -2.73 19.66 28.82
N MET A 176 -2.06 19.45 27.68
CA MET A 176 -2.39 20.08 26.40
C MET A 176 -3.58 19.42 25.68
N ASN A 177 -3.69 18.09 25.76
CA ASN A 177 -4.71 17.30 25.05
C ASN A 177 -5.90 16.92 25.94
N LEU A 178 -5.86 17.22 27.25
CA LEU A 178 -6.90 16.83 28.20
C LEU A 178 -8.30 17.28 27.77
N ALA A 179 -8.43 18.53 27.30
CA ALA A 179 -9.70 19.07 26.82
C ALA A 179 -10.23 18.28 25.60
N LYS A 180 -9.34 17.95 24.66
CA LYS A 180 -9.68 17.14 23.47
C LYS A 180 -10.11 15.73 23.90
N LEU A 181 -9.31 15.03 24.72
CA LEU A 181 -9.59 13.67 25.17
C LEU A 181 -10.90 13.57 25.96
N ARG A 182 -11.19 14.54 26.83
CA ARG A 182 -12.48 14.61 27.55
C ARG A 182 -13.65 14.67 26.58
N LYS A 183 -13.56 15.49 25.53
CA LYS A 183 -14.61 15.56 24.49
C LYS A 183 -14.78 14.23 23.75
N LEU A 184 -13.68 13.55 23.43
CA LEU A 184 -13.71 12.24 22.74
C LEU A 184 -14.35 11.15 23.61
N ILE A 185 -14.03 11.10 24.91
CA ILE A 185 -14.68 10.17 25.86
C ILE A 185 -16.17 10.44 25.95
N LYS A 186 -16.56 11.73 26.03
CA LYS A 186 -17.97 12.14 26.05
C LYS A 186 -18.72 11.74 24.78
N ASN A 187 -18.08 11.80 23.61
CA ASN A 187 -18.67 11.33 22.36
C ASN A 187 -18.84 9.80 22.34
N GLY A 188 -17.91 9.07 22.96
CA GLY A 188 -17.96 7.60 23.08
C GLY A 188 -17.66 6.89 21.75
N PRO A 189 -18.06 5.61 21.60
CA PRO A 189 -17.67 4.80 20.45
C PRO A 189 -18.49 5.04 19.17
N ASP A 190 -19.71 5.59 19.29
CA ASP A 190 -20.64 5.68 18.16
C ASP A 190 -20.55 7.02 17.41
N ILE A 191 -20.18 8.11 18.08
CA ILE A 191 -20.05 9.43 17.47
C ILE A 191 -18.58 9.71 17.14
N HIS A 192 -18.26 9.89 15.86
CA HIS A 192 -16.93 10.27 15.40
C HIS A 192 -16.77 11.80 15.36
N PRO A 193 -15.66 12.39 15.87
CA PRO A 193 -14.54 11.73 16.54
C PRO A 193 -14.85 11.39 18.01
N GLY A 194 -14.49 10.18 18.44
CA GLY A 194 -14.77 9.65 19.77
C GLY A 194 -13.68 8.74 20.32
N ALA A 195 -14.03 7.90 21.30
CA ALA A 195 -13.11 6.95 21.93
C ALA A 195 -13.83 5.67 22.33
N ASN A 196 -13.11 4.54 22.28
CA ASN A 196 -13.67 3.22 22.56
C ASN A 196 -13.29 2.71 23.95
N PHE A 197 -12.07 3.01 24.41
CA PHE A 197 -11.53 2.46 25.66
C PHE A 197 -10.75 3.49 26.46
N ILE A 198 -10.73 3.31 27.77
CA ILE A 198 -9.83 4.01 28.70
C ILE A 198 -9.01 2.94 29.40
N GLN A 199 -7.69 3.02 29.28
CA GLN A 199 -6.76 2.12 29.93
C GLN A 199 -6.26 2.76 31.22
N LYS A 200 -6.55 2.10 32.34
CA LYS A 200 -6.15 2.54 33.69
C LYS A 200 -4.79 1.93 34.09
N PRO A 201 -4.10 2.56 35.06
CA PRO A 201 -2.93 1.94 35.70
C PRO A 201 -3.28 0.55 36.22
N GLY A 202 -2.51 -0.49 35.88
CA GLY A 202 -2.75 -1.86 36.36
C GLY A 202 -3.59 -2.79 35.45
N GLN A 203 -3.55 -2.58 34.13
CA GLN A 203 -4.11 -3.43 33.05
C GLN A 203 -5.64 -3.45 32.85
N TYR A 204 -6.46 -2.94 33.77
CA TYR A 204 -7.91 -2.94 33.53
C TYR A 204 -8.30 -1.93 32.44
N THR A 205 -8.74 -2.44 31.29
CA THR A 205 -9.28 -1.64 30.19
C THR A 205 -10.78 -1.43 30.38
N GLN A 206 -11.18 -0.19 30.68
CA GLN A 206 -12.58 0.18 30.76
C GLN A 206 -13.14 0.41 29.36
N VAL A 207 -14.14 -0.39 28.97
CA VAL A 207 -14.89 -0.21 27.73
C VAL A 207 -15.90 0.93 27.90
N LEU A 208 -15.92 1.87 26.95
CA LEU A 208 -16.91 2.93 26.92
C LEU A 208 -18.20 2.41 26.27
N SER A 209 -19.24 2.18 27.07
CA SER A 209 -20.53 1.71 26.56
C SER A 209 -21.31 2.82 25.87
N ILE A 210 -22.01 2.48 24.79
CA ILE A 210 -22.86 3.38 24.00
C ILE A 210 -23.97 4.00 24.89
N ASN A 211 -24.68 3.15 25.62
CA ASN A 211 -25.91 3.51 26.34
C ASN A 211 -25.68 4.26 27.67
N LYS A 212 -24.42 4.47 28.08
CA LYS A 212 -24.09 4.98 29.40
C LYS A 212 -23.42 6.36 29.34
N ALA A 213 -24.19 7.39 28.96
CA ALA A 213 -23.69 8.76 28.84
C ALA A 213 -23.16 9.31 30.18
N ASN A 214 -23.89 9.12 31.28
CA ASN A 214 -23.49 9.60 32.62
C ASN A 214 -22.15 9.00 33.08
N GLU A 215 -21.91 7.71 32.82
CA GLU A 215 -20.64 7.06 33.15
C GLU A 215 -19.48 7.61 32.31
N ARG A 216 -19.72 7.92 31.04
CA ARG A 216 -18.74 8.56 30.14
C ARG A 216 -18.38 9.96 30.62
N ASP A 217 -19.37 10.76 31.02
CA ASP A 217 -19.13 12.09 31.59
C ASP A 217 -18.32 12.02 32.89
N ALA A 218 -18.66 11.09 33.78
CA ALA A 218 -17.90 10.85 35.00
C ALA A 218 -16.46 10.36 34.72
N ALA A 219 -16.27 9.50 33.72
CA ALA A 219 -14.94 9.05 33.29
C ALA A 219 -14.11 10.19 32.69
N ALA A 220 -14.71 11.06 31.87
CA ALA A 220 -14.05 12.23 31.32
C ALA A 220 -13.63 13.22 32.42
N LYS A 221 -14.48 13.47 33.42
CA LYS A 221 -14.13 14.33 34.57
C LYS A 221 -12.99 13.75 35.41
N ARG A 222 -12.94 12.43 35.57
CA ARG A 222 -11.87 11.70 36.28
C ARG A 222 -10.55 11.63 35.51
N LEU A 223 -10.54 11.95 34.21
CA LEU A 223 -9.31 12.01 33.44
C LEU A 223 -8.42 13.14 33.98
N GLN A 224 -7.25 12.77 34.46
CA GLN A 224 -6.22 13.68 34.96
C GLN A 224 -4.97 13.56 34.07
N PRO A 225 -4.23 14.66 33.87
CA PRO A 225 -2.95 14.60 33.17
C PRO A 225 -1.95 13.77 33.96
N GLY A 226 -1.03 13.09 33.28
CA GLY A 226 0.08 12.41 33.95
C GLY A 226 0.87 13.40 34.82
N ASN A 227 1.05 13.07 36.11
CA ASN A 227 1.84 13.87 37.03
C ASN A 227 3.24 13.26 37.20
N SER A 228 4.24 14.07 37.54
CA SER A 228 5.64 13.63 37.67
C SER A 228 5.84 12.55 38.74
N SER A 229 4.95 12.47 39.72
CA SER A 229 4.91 11.42 40.75
C SER A 229 4.28 10.09 40.30
N GLN A 230 3.50 10.08 39.21
CA GLN A 230 2.76 8.92 38.69
C GLN A 230 3.22 8.48 37.29
N LEU A 231 4.49 8.79 36.96
CA LEU A 231 5.10 8.57 35.65
C LEU A 231 5.06 7.12 35.16
N GLY A 232 4.96 6.15 36.07
CA GLY A 232 4.94 4.73 35.72
C GLY A 232 3.70 4.28 34.93
N TYR A 233 2.54 4.93 35.10
CA TYR A 233 1.29 4.47 34.50
C TYR A 233 0.30 5.62 34.26
N PRO A 234 0.52 6.49 33.27
CA PRO A 234 -0.44 7.53 32.95
C PRO A 234 -1.73 6.95 32.38
N LEU A 235 -2.87 7.62 32.61
CA LEU A 235 -4.14 7.26 31.99
C LEU A 235 -4.05 7.40 30.47
N GLN A 236 -4.46 6.36 29.77
CA GLN A 236 -4.43 6.32 28.31
C GLN A 236 -5.85 6.18 27.75
N VAL A 237 -6.11 6.86 26.65
CA VAL A 237 -7.41 6.84 25.97
C VAL A 237 -7.20 6.28 24.57
N LEU A 238 -7.92 5.22 24.23
CA LEU A 238 -7.94 4.68 22.88
C LEU A 238 -8.99 5.44 22.07
N ARG A 239 -8.55 6.55 21.49
CA ARG A 239 -9.39 7.39 20.64
C ARG A 239 -9.52 6.81 19.23
N HIS A 240 -10.58 7.19 18.54
CA HIS A 240 -10.75 6.92 17.11
C HIS A 240 -9.61 7.53 16.27
N LEU A 241 -9.39 6.96 15.09
CA LEU A 241 -8.58 7.55 14.03
C LEU A 241 -9.22 8.88 13.59
N ASP A 242 -8.45 9.96 13.58
CA ASP A 242 -8.90 11.34 13.35
C ASP A 242 -8.25 11.93 12.08
N LYS A 243 -8.66 13.13 11.64
CA LYS A 243 -8.03 13.84 10.51
C LYS A 243 -6.55 14.12 10.82
N GLY A 244 -5.67 13.79 9.88
CA GLY A 244 -4.25 14.05 9.95
C GLY A 244 -3.43 12.98 10.69
N ASP A 245 -4.07 11.95 11.22
CA ASP A 245 -3.34 10.75 11.65
C ASP A 245 -2.67 10.07 10.45
N LEU A 246 -1.68 9.20 10.70
CA LEU A 246 -0.92 8.55 9.65
C LEU A 246 -1.28 7.07 9.55
N ILE A 247 -1.54 6.63 8.32
CA ILE A 247 -1.84 5.23 7.99
C ILE A 247 -0.91 4.77 6.88
N LEU A 248 -0.39 3.55 7.01
CA LEU A 248 0.44 2.93 6.00
C LEU A 248 -0.45 2.16 5.02
N MET A 249 -0.48 2.61 3.77
CA MET A 249 -1.27 2.00 2.70
C MET A 249 -0.41 1.06 1.87
N ASN A 250 -0.94 -0.12 1.57
CA ASN A 250 -0.27 -1.18 0.82
C ASN A 250 -1.19 -1.78 -0.25
N ARG A 251 -0.70 -1.91 -1.48
CA ARG A 251 -1.33 -2.70 -2.54
C ARG A 251 -0.59 -4.02 -2.74
N GLN A 252 -1.33 -5.13 -2.78
CA GLN A 252 -0.78 -6.45 -3.08
C GLN A 252 -0.84 -6.72 -4.59
N PRO A 253 0.19 -7.35 -5.19
CA PRO A 253 1.47 -7.75 -4.61
C PRO A 253 2.44 -6.58 -4.40
N SER A 254 3.14 -6.55 -3.27
CA SER A 254 4.12 -5.51 -2.94
C SER A 254 5.49 -5.85 -3.55
N LEU A 255 5.76 -5.39 -4.77
CA LEU A 255 7.00 -5.70 -5.50
C LEU A 255 8.16 -4.75 -5.17
N HIS A 256 7.83 -3.50 -4.82
CA HIS A 256 8.80 -2.45 -4.54
C HIS A 256 8.36 -1.62 -3.34
N LYS A 257 9.31 -0.95 -2.68
CA LYS A 257 9.04 -0.11 -1.50
C LYS A 257 7.89 0.90 -1.73
N PRO A 258 7.80 1.62 -2.87
CA PRO A 258 6.68 2.53 -3.14
C PRO A 258 5.28 1.87 -3.22
N SER A 259 5.17 0.54 -3.29
CA SER A 259 3.88 -0.15 -3.13
C SER A 259 3.36 -0.12 -1.68
N MET A 260 4.14 0.43 -0.74
CA MET A 260 3.79 0.58 0.66
C MET A 260 4.25 1.97 1.17
N MET A 261 3.32 2.92 1.30
CA MET A 261 3.62 4.31 1.68
C MET A 261 2.64 4.86 2.71
N GLY A 262 3.09 5.85 3.48
CA GLY A 262 2.32 6.56 4.48
C GLY A 262 1.48 7.69 3.92
N HIS A 263 0.20 7.68 4.30
CA HIS A 263 -0.77 8.72 3.96
C HIS A 263 -1.32 9.37 5.23
N ARG A 264 -1.62 10.66 5.15
CA ARG A 264 -2.47 11.35 6.12
C ARG A 264 -3.91 10.90 5.95
N THR A 265 -4.61 10.73 7.05
CA THR A 265 -6.01 10.31 7.03
C THR A 265 -6.93 11.50 6.87
N ARG A 266 -7.93 11.35 6.01
CA ARG A 266 -9.08 12.26 5.93
C ARG A 266 -10.34 11.44 6.10
N VAL A 267 -11.08 11.68 7.18
CA VAL A 267 -12.29 10.91 7.45
C VAL A 267 -13.44 11.43 6.57
N LEU A 268 -14.05 10.52 5.82
CA LEU A 268 -15.15 10.82 4.91
C LEU A 268 -16.46 10.23 5.45
N LYS A 269 -17.46 11.09 5.58
CA LYS A 269 -18.81 10.71 6.02
C LYS A 269 -19.57 10.04 4.87
N SER A 270 -20.42 9.07 5.20
CA SER A 270 -21.30 8.36 4.26
C SER A 270 -20.58 7.63 3.11
N GLN A 271 -19.28 7.40 3.23
CA GLN A 271 -18.50 6.58 2.30
C GLN A 271 -18.29 5.16 2.86
N ARG A 272 -18.15 4.18 1.96
CA ARG A 272 -17.87 2.77 2.32
C ARG A 272 -16.52 2.27 1.82
N ALA A 273 -16.02 2.85 0.73
CA ALA A 273 -14.74 2.50 0.12
C ALA A 273 -13.63 3.46 0.55
N LEU A 274 -12.37 3.02 0.45
CA LEU A 274 -11.23 3.92 0.59
C LEU A 274 -11.18 4.85 -0.61
N ARG A 275 -10.78 6.10 -0.39
CA ARG A 275 -10.64 7.09 -1.46
C ARG A 275 -9.21 7.57 -1.57
N MET A 276 -8.70 7.76 -2.79
CA MET A 276 -7.34 8.28 -3.00
C MET A 276 -7.24 9.15 -4.25
N ASN A 277 -6.26 10.04 -4.26
CA ASN A 277 -5.91 10.82 -5.44
C ASN A 277 -5.32 9.92 -6.54
N TYR A 278 -5.39 10.37 -7.80
CA TYR A 278 -4.81 9.70 -8.98
C TYR A 278 -3.27 9.72 -9.00
N ALA A 279 -2.65 10.77 -8.49
CA ALA A 279 -1.20 10.96 -8.59
C ALA A 279 -0.34 9.81 -8.01
N PRO A 280 -0.67 9.22 -6.84
CA PRO A 280 0.09 8.10 -6.29
C PRO A 280 -0.22 6.73 -6.93
N CYS A 281 -1.22 6.60 -7.82
CA CYS A 281 -1.63 5.31 -8.38
C CYS A 281 -0.49 4.60 -9.11
N LYS A 282 0.38 5.34 -9.83
CA LYS A 282 1.56 4.78 -10.50
C LYS A 282 2.52 4.10 -9.52
N ALA A 283 2.69 4.64 -8.31
CA ALA A 283 3.57 4.06 -7.29
C ALA A 283 3.03 2.71 -6.78
N TYR A 284 1.70 2.60 -6.62
CA TYR A 284 1.02 1.37 -6.24
C TYR A 284 0.78 0.40 -7.40
N ASN A 285 1.00 0.85 -8.63
CA ASN A 285 0.56 0.18 -9.85
C ASN A 285 -0.95 -0.13 -9.84
N ALA A 286 -1.74 0.79 -9.25
CA ALA A 286 -3.16 0.61 -8.99
C ALA A 286 -4.03 1.21 -10.10
N ASP A 287 -5.14 0.55 -10.37
CA ASP A 287 -6.28 1.03 -11.14
C ASP A 287 -7.55 1.05 -10.29
N PHE A 288 -8.59 1.73 -10.78
CA PHE A 288 -9.84 1.94 -10.03
C PHE A 288 -10.97 1.02 -10.53
N ASP A 289 -10.65 -0.21 -10.92
CA ASP A 289 -11.58 -1.19 -11.51
C ASP A 289 -12.05 -2.27 -10.52
N GLY A 290 -11.60 -2.21 -9.26
CA GLY A 290 -11.92 -3.20 -8.23
C GLY A 290 -10.76 -3.52 -7.29
N ASP A 291 -9.59 -2.92 -7.52
CA ASP A 291 -8.42 -3.05 -6.67
C ASP A 291 -8.70 -2.83 -5.18
N GLU A 292 -8.17 -3.74 -4.35
CA GLU A 292 -8.21 -3.63 -2.90
C GLU A 292 -6.85 -3.21 -2.34
N MET A 293 -6.88 -2.32 -1.35
CA MET A 293 -5.70 -1.93 -0.60
C MET A 293 -5.86 -2.22 0.90
N ASN A 294 -4.75 -2.55 1.54
CA ASN A 294 -4.66 -2.66 2.99
C ASN A 294 -4.23 -1.31 3.57
N GLY A 295 -4.86 -0.90 4.67
CA GLY A 295 -4.40 0.20 5.51
C GLY A 295 -3.96 -0.33 6.86
N HIS A 296 -2.75 0.02 7.30
CA HIS A 296 -2.19 -0.36 8.59
C HIS A 296 -2.04 0.88 9.47
N PHE A 297 -2.82 0.93 10.55
CA PHE A 297 -2.87 2.10 11.41
C PHE A 297 -1.79 2.05 12.49
N VAL A 298 -0.90 3.05 12.48
CA VAL A 298 0.32 3.05 13.27
C VAL A 298 0.06 3.48 14.71
N GLN A 299 0.42 2.61 15.67
CA GLN A 299 0.06 2.78 17.07
C GLN A 299 1.04 3.65 17.87
N ASN A 300 2.35 3.51 17.63
CA ASN A 300 3.38 4.16 18.45
C ASN A 300 3.86 5.47 17.82
N ARG A 301 4.28 6.43 18.66
CA ARG A 301 4.75 7.74 18.18
C ARG A 301 6.03 7.66 17.34
N ILE A 302 6.92 6.71 17.67
CA ILE A 302 8.14 6.45 16.89
C ILE A 302 7.77 6.03 15.47
N ALA A 303 6.91 5.02 15.35
CA ALA A 303 6.47 4.52 14.05
C ALA A 303 5.65 5.58 13.27
N GLN A 304 4.87 6.42 13.95
CA GLN A 304 4.21 7.57 13.30
C GLN A 304 5.24 8.56 12.74
N THR A 305 6.36 8.78 13.44
CA THR A 305 7.45 9.66 12.99
C THR A 305 8.18 9.06 11.79
N GLU A 306 8.49 7.77 11.82
CA GLU A 306 9.05 7.04 10.66
C GLU A 306 8.12 7.12 9.45
N LEU A 307 6.81 6.98 9.68
CA LEU A 307 5.83 7.10 8.61
C LEU A 307 5.75 8.53 8.08
N ALA A 308 5.85 9.53 8.96
CA ALA A 308 5.79 10.96 8.62
C ALA A 308 7.00 11.45 7.83
N GLU A 309 8.20 10.93 8.11
CA GLU A 309 9.45 11.47 7.54
C GLU A 309 10.07 10.53 6.49
N ILE A 310 9.98 9.21 6.68
CA ILE A 310 10.71 8.23 5.86
C ILE A 310 9.78 7.58 4.82
N ALA A 311 8.64 7.07 5.27
CA ALA A 311 7.76 6.26 4.43
C ALA A 311 6.58 7.03 3.82
N ASN A 312 6.47 8.35 4.04
CA ASN A 312 5.40 9.16 3.46
C ASN A 312 5.47 9.20 1.93
N VAL A 313 4.35 9.52 1.28
CA VAL A 313 4.23 9.64 -0.19
C VAL A 313 5.25 10.62 -0.79
N GLY A 314 5.44 11.79 -0.19
CA GLY A 314 6.36 12.81 -0.68
C GLY A 314 7.84 12.42 -0.60
N SER A 315 8.29 11.71 0.43
CA SER A 315 9.66 11.23 0.56
C SER A 315 9.98 10.13 -0.46
N ASN A 316 8.95 9.45 -0.96
CA ASN A 316 9.05 8.43 -2.03
C ASN A 316 8.66 9.02 -3.40
N PHE A 317 9.01 10.28 -3.66
CA PHE A 317 8.73 10.99 -4.91
C PHE A 317 9.40 10.36 -6.14
N LEU A 318 10.62 9.84 -5.93
CA LEU A 318 11.49 9.28 -6.96
C LEU A 318 11.63 7.77 -6.80
N VAL A 319 11.76 7.04 -7.91
CA VAL A 319 12.12 5.62 -7.93
C VAL A 319 13.60 5.48 -7.55
N PRO A 320 13.96 4.61 -6.59
CA PRO A 320 15.36 4.39 -6.22
C PRO A 320 16.25 3.84 -7.34
N LYS A 321 15.66 3.20 -8.35
CA LYS A 321 16.36 2.53 -9.47
C LYS A 321 17.05 3.54 -10.40
N ASP A 322 16.33 4.57 -10.82
CA ASP A 322 16.73 5.46 -11.91
C ASP A 322 16.42 6.95 -11.64
N GLY A 323 15.91 7.27 -10.44
CA GLY A 323 15.52 8.63 -10.08
C GLY A 323 14.37 9.18 -10.90
N THR A 324 13.55 8.32 -11.54
CA THR A 324 12.36 8.78 -12.25
C THR A 324 11.22 9.12 -11.28
N LEU A 325 10.32 10.02 -11.67
CA LEU A 325 9.20 10.41 -10.82
C LEU A 325 8.12 9.32 -10.76
N LEU A 326 7.61 9.08 -9.55
CA LEU A 326 6.45 8.23 -9.32
C LEU A 326 5.15 9.02 -9.28
N LEU A 327 5.18 10.21 -8.67
CA LEU A 327 4.01 11.07 -8.54
C LEU A 327 3.86 11.98 -9.74
N GLY A 328 2.63 12.18 -10.19
CA GLY A 328 2.31 13.13 -11.25
C GLY A 328 0.84 13.05 -11.64
N LEU A 329 0.31 14.14 -12.16
CA LEU A 329 -1.07 14.17 -12.66
C LEU A 329 -1.17 13.46 -14.01
N ILE A 330 -2.35 12.91 -14.28
CA ILE A 330 -2.63 12.07 -15.44
C ILE A 330 -3.95 12.47 -16.11
N GLN A 331 -4.17 11.99 -17.34
CA GLN A 331 -5.46 12.05 -18.04
C GLN A 331 -6.08 13.47 -18.07
N ASP A 332 -7.24 13.66 -17.46
CA ASP A 332 -8.03 14.89 -17.45
C ASP A 332 -7.26 16.10 -16.94
N HIS A 333 -6.38 15.91 -15.96
CA HIS A 333 -5.51 16.98 -15.48
C HIS A 333 -4.51 17.45 -16.54
N VAL A 334 -4.05 16.55 -17.41
CA VAL A 334 -3.18 16.90 -18.53
C VAL A 334 -3.94 17.74 -19.55
N VAL A 335 -5.16 17.33 -19.90
CA VAL A 335 -6.03 18.07 -20.83
C VAL A 335 -6.36 19.46 -20.29
N SER A 336 -6.83 19.52 -19.04
CA SER A 336 -7.22 20.76 -18.38
C SER A 336 -6.04 21.73 -18.25
N GLY A 337 -4.85 21.27 -17.92
CA GLY A 337 -3.66 22.13 -17.83
C GLY A 337 -3.28 22.75 -19.17
N VAL A 338 -3.39 22.01 -20.28
CA VAL A 338 -3.19 22.59 -21.63
C VAL A 338 -4.28 23.62 -21.91
N LEU A 339 -5.56 23.26 -21.78
CA LEU A 339 -6.69 24.16 -22.08
C LEU A 339 -6.68 25.44 -21.26
N LEU A 340 -6.29 25.35 -19.99
CA LEU A 340 -6.17 26.48 -19.08
C LEU A 340 -5.03 27.41 -19.50
N THR A 341 -3.90 26.86 -19.94
CA THR A 341 -2.69 27.63 -20.21
C THR A 341 -2.54 28.10 -21.66
N ILE A 342 -3.43 27.69 -22.57
CA ILE A 342 -3.45 28.18 -23.96
C ILE A 342 -3.55 29.72 -24.02
N ARG A 343 -2.79 30.32 -24.94
CA ARG A 343 -2.86 31.76 -25.24
C ARG A 343 -4.26 32.16 -25.72
N GLY A 344 -4.74 33.30 -25.24
CA GLY A 344 -6.09 33.79 -25.53
C GLY A 344 -7.15 33.31 -24.53
N ARG A 345 -6.79 32.45 -23.57
CA ARG A 345 -7.70 32.09 -22.47
C ARG A 345 -7.66 33.15 -21.37
N PHE A 346 -8.77 33.87 -21.22
CA PHE A 346 -8.97 34.92 -20.23
C PHE A 346 -10.14 34.62 -19.31
N PHE A 347 -10.04 35.12 -18.08
CA PHE A 347 -11.02 34.96 -17.01
C PHE A 347 -11.37 36.32 -16.41
N ASN A 348 -12.63 36.51 -16.06
CA ASN A 348 -13.05 37.66 -15.26
C ASN A 348 -12.51 37.51 -13.82
N LYS A 349 -12.71 38.54 -13.00
CA LYS A 349 -12.24 38.55 -11.61
C LYS A 349 -12.83 37.41 -10.77
N GLU A 350 -14.11 37.11 -10.96
CA GLU A 350 -14.86 36.13 -10.16
C GLU A 350 -14.39 34.70 -10.45
N ASP A 351 -14.30 34.34 -11.73
CA ASP A 351 -13.81 33.04 -12.21
C ASP A 351 -12.35 32.83 -11.81
N PHE A 352 -11.52 33.87 -11.95
CA PHE A 352 -10.13 33.83 -11.52
C PHE A 352 -10.02 33.53 -10.02
N MET A 353 -10.78 34.26 -9.19
CA MET A 353 -10.77 34.07 -7.74
C MET A 353 -11.33 32.70 -7.34
N HIS A 354 -12.37 32.23 -8.02
CA HIS A 354 -12.97 30.92 -7.77
C HIS A 354 -11.97 29.78 -8.06
N LEU A 355 -11.30 29.81 -9.21
CA LEU A 355 -10.29 28.83 -9.59
C LEU A 355 -9.07 28.85 -8.67
N VAL A 356 -8.61 30.03 -8.26
CA VAL A 356 -7.51 30.15 -7.31
C VAL A 356 -7.91 29.60 -5.95
N LEU A 357 -9.11 29.92 -5.44
CA LEU A 357 -9.57 29.43 -4.15
C LEU A 357 -9.78 27.90 -4.15
N SER A 358 -10.33 27.34 -5.23
CA SER A 358 -10.55 25.90 -5.35
C SER A 358 -9.24 25.11 -5.30
N ALA A 359 -8.14 25.67 -5.83
CA ALA A 359 -6.82 25.07 -5.77
C ALA A 359 -6.34 24.86 -4.31
N PHE A 360 -6.62 25.82 -3.41
CA PHE A 360 -6.15 25.76 -2.02
C PHE A 360 -7.11 25.04 -1.05
N ALA A 361 -8.35 24.76 -1.45
CA ALA A 361 -9.40 24.14 -0.64
C ALA A 361 -9.63 24.83 0.73
N GLU A 362 -8.90 24.42 1.77
CA GLU A 362 -8.91 25.03 3.10
C GLU A 362 -7.60 25.80 3.32
N THR A 363 -7.64 27.13 3.27
CA THR A 363 -6.47 27.97 3.63
C THR A 363 -6.89 29.13 4.53
N THR A 364 -6.10 29.37 5.58
CA THR A 364 -6.21 30.55 6.45
C THR A 364 -5.31 31.69 6.01
N GLN A 365 -4.43 31.45 5.03
CA GLN A 365 -3.46 32.42 4.55
C GLN A 365 -4.08 33.35 3.52
N ARG A 366 -3.80 34.65 3.64
CA ARG A 366 -4.19 35.63 2.63
C ARG A 366 -3.40 35.38 1.35
N LEU A 367 -4.11 35.02 0.28
CA LEU A 367 -3.51 34.76 -1.01
C LEU A 367 -3.09 36.06 -1.69
N ILE A 368 -1.88 36.06 -2.25
CA ILE A 368 -1.33 37.14 -3.06
C ILE A 368 -1.86 36.98 -4.48
N ILE A 369 -2.53 38.00 -5.01
CA ILE A 369 -3.16 38.01 -6.33
C ILE A 369 -2.40 38.99 -7.25
N PRO A 370 -2.01 38.59 -8.47
CA PRO A 370 -1.36 39.49 -9.42
C PRO A 370 -2.33 40.52 -10.02
N PRO A 371 -1.82 41.65 -10.55
CA PRO A 371 -2.62 42.55 -11.36
C PRO A 371 -3.16 41.83 -12.62
N PRO A 372 -4.30 42.27 -13.16
CA PRO A 372 -4.90 41.69 -14.37
C PRO A 372 -3.96 41.83 -15.58
N ALA A 373 -3.95 40.83 -16.46
CA ALA A 373 -3.19 40.89 -17.71
C ALA A 373 -3.78 41.89 -18.72
N MET A 374 -5.09 42.15 -18.65
CA MET A 374 -5.78 43.10 -19.50
C MET A 374 -6.58 44.07 -18.62
N LEU A 375 -6.40 45.38 -18.84
CA LEU A 375 -7.12 46.44 -18.12
C LEU A 375 -8.29 47.02 -18.93
N LYS A 376 -8.14 47.09 -20.26
CA LYS A 376 -9.14 47.57 -21.22
C LYS A 376 -9.21 46.61 -22.42
N PRO A 377 -10.39 46.39 -23.04
CA PRO A 377 -11.69 46.99 -22.71
C PRO A 377 -12.35 46.43 -21.44
N GLN A 378 -11.92 45.26 -20.98
CA GLN A 378 -12.39 44.63 -19.74
C GLN A 378 -11.20 44.18 -18.89
N ILE A 379 -11.43 44.12 -17.57
CA ILE A 379 -10.43 43.66 -16.61
C ILE A 379 -10.40 42.13 -16.61
N LEU A 380 -9.35 41.55 -17.16
CA LEU A 380 -9.23 40.10 -17.34
C LEU A 380 -7.85 39.58 -16.89
N TRP A 381 -7.85 38.36 -16.35
CA TRP A 381 -6.65 37.59 -16.02
C TRP A 381 -6.45 36.46 -17.01
N SER A 382 -5.20 36.14 -17.34
CA SER A 382 -4.91 34.99 -18.19
C SER A 382 -4.88 33.69 -17.41
N GLY A 383 -5.14 32.56 -18.07
CA GLY A 383 -5.00 31.25 -17.40
C GLY A 383 -3.57 30.94 -16.93
N LYS A 384 -2.55 31.50 -17.60
CA LYS A 384 -1.16 31.45 -17.14
C LYS A 384 -0.97 32.16 -15.80
N GLN A 385 -1.66 33.29 -15.56
CA GLN A 385 -1.61 33.99 -14.28
C GLN A 385 -2.20 33.17 -13.13
N ILE A 386 -3.19 32.31 -13.39
CA ILE A 386 -3.74 31.40 -12.36
C ILE A 386 -2.65 30.44 -11.88
N ILE A 387 -1.90 29.83 -12.80
CA ILE A 387 -0.76 28.96 -12.45
C ILE A 387 0.29 29.70 -11.65
N SER A 388 0.71 30.89 -12.11
CA SER A 388 1.68 31.74 -11.41
C SER A 388 1.23 32.06 -10.00
N THR A 389 -0.07 32.33 -9.82
CA THR A 389 -0.68 32.64 -8.52
C THR A 389 -0.62 31.44 -7.58
N VAL A 390 -0.97 30.24 -8.07
CA VAL A 390 -0.89 29.01 -7.26
C VAL A 390 0.54 28.71 -6.85
N LEU A 391 1.51 28.84 -7.76
CA LEU A 391 2.93 28.62 -7.44
C LEU A 391 3.45 29.62 -6.42
N ARG A 392 3.21 30.92 -6.64
CA ARG A 392 3.69 31.99 -5.76
C ARG A 392 3.17 31.88 -4.33
N ASN A 393 1.94 31.40 -4.16
CA ASN A 393 1.34 31.19 -2.83
C ASN A 393 1.69 29.82 -2.21
N CYS A 394 2.23 28.88 -2.98
CA CYS A 394 2.74 27.62 -2.46
C CYS A 394 4.21 27.71 -2.03
N ILE A 395 5.01 28.50 -2.74
CA ILE A 395 6.45 28.66 -2.48
C ILE A 395 6.64 29.42 -1.14
N PRO A 396 7.53 28.95 -0.25
CA PRO A 396 7.78 29.63 1.01
C PRO A 396 8.47 30.99 0.81
N LEU A 397 8.05 32.00 1.58
CA LEU A 397 8.51 33.39 1.46
C LEU A 397 10.04 33.57 1.57
N ASN A 398 10.72 32.68 2.30
CA ASN A 398 12.16 32.75 2.54
C ASN A 398 13.01 32.01 1.50
N LYS A 399 12.40 31.53 0.40
CA LYS A 399 13.12 30.81 -0.67
C LYS A 399 13.10 31.60 -1.98
N PRO A 400 14.13 31.45 -2.83
CA PRO A 400 14.16 32.10 -4.13
C PRO A 400 13.01 31.60 -5.00
N LEU A 401 12.46 32.49 -5.82
CA LEU A 401 11.39 32.16 -6.76
C LEU A 401 11.93 31.36 -7.95
N LEU A 402 11.07 30.53 -8.53
CA LEU A 402 11.41 29.55 -9.54
C LEU A 402 11.76 30.18 -10.90
N ASN A 403 12.84 29.73 -11.54
CA ASN A 403 13.16 30.03 -12.93
C ASN A 403 13.37 28.73 -13.71
N ILE A 404 12.63 28.52 -14.79
CA ILE A 404 12.72 27.30 -15.62
C ILE A 404 12.63 27.71 -17.09
N ARG A 405 13.48 27.09 -17.93
CA ARG A 405 13.29 27.04 -19.38
C ARG A 405 13.12 25.58 -19.78
N SER A 406 11.95 25.25 -20.30
CA SER A 406 11.52 23.88 -20.63
C SER A 406 10.84 23.87 -22.00
N LYS A 407 10.49 22.67 -22.48
CA LYS A 407 9.73 22.45 -23.71
C LYS A 407 8.46 21.67 -23.38
N ALA A 408 7.35 22.04 -24.00
CA ALA A 408 6.15 21.21 -23.99
C ALA A 408 6.30 20.04 -24.96
N LYS A 409 5.62 18.93 -24.69
CA LYS A 409 5.45 17.82 -25.62
C LYS A 409 4.50 18.16 -26.76
N THR A 410 3.62 19.13 -26.59
CA THR A 410 2.80 19.65 -27.69
C THR A 410 3.71 20.36 -28.70
N PRO A 411 3.97 19.78 -29.88
CA PRO A 411 4.94 20.30 -30.82
C PRO A 411 4.43 21.57 -31.52
N LEU A 412 5.36 22.29 -32.15
CA LEU A 412 5.06 23.50 -32.92
C LEU A 412 4.03 23.26 -34.04
N SER A 413 4.01 22.06 -34.61
CA SER A 413 3.08 21.68 -35.67
C SER A 413 1.62 21.75 -35.23
N CYS A 414 1.33 21.53 -33.94
CA CYS A 414 -0.03 21.64 -33.39
C CYS A 414 -0.54 23.09 -33.31
N TRP A 415 0.35 24.08 -33.39
CA TRP A 415 0.02 25.50 -33.28
C TRP A 415 0.04 26.21 -34.64
N LYS A 416 0.16 25.45 -35.73
CA LYS A 416 0.07 26.00 -37.09
C LYS A 416 -1.40 26.30 -37.40
N VAL A 417 -1.68 27.55 -37.73
CA VAL A 417 -2.99 27.98 -38.21
C VAL A 417 -2.97 27.97 -39.75
N GLU A 418 -4.06 27.53 -40.37
CA GLU A 418 -4.23 27.64 -41.82
C GLU A 418 -4.10 29.13 -42.23
N ASP A 419 -3.48 29.40 -43.37
CA ASP A 419 -3.20 30.75 -43.89
C ASP A 419 -2.19 31.62 -43.10
N HIS A 420 -1.53 31.07 -42.08
CA HIS A 420 -0.46 31.76 -41.33
C HIS A 420 0.90 31.06 -41.45
N PRO A 421 2.03 31.82 -41.35
CA PRO A 421 3.36 31.22 -41.32
C PRO A 421 3.51 30.30 -40.10
N ALA A 422 4.32 29.26 -40.25
CA ALA A 422 4.59 28.34 -39.15
C ALA A 422 5.20 29.09 -37.96
N PRO A 423 4.74 28.85 -36.72
CA PRO A 423 5.27 29.52 -35.54
C PRO A 423 6.76 29.18 -35.36
N LYS A 424 7.56 30.19 -34.98
CA LYS A 424 8.94 29.96 -34.50
C LYS A 424 8.89 29.33 -33.12
N PHE A 425 9.94 28.61 -32.72
CA PHE A 425 10.01 28.02 -31.37
C PHE A 425 9.99 29.08 -30.27
N ASP A 426 10.76 30.14 -30.46
CA ASP A 426 10.85 31.26 -29.52
C ASP A 426 9.49 31.95 -29.35
N MET A 427 9.08 32.14 -28.10
CA MET A 427 7.78 32.75 -27.74
C MET A 427 6.55 31.97 -28.24
N SER A 428 6.68 30.68 -28.54
CA SER A 428 5.56 29.80 -28.90
C SER A 428 4.94 29.10 -27.70
N GLU A 429 3.77 28.48 -27.89
CA GLU A 429 3.17 27.64 -26.85
C GLU A 429 3.95 26.33 -26.59
N SER A 430 4.90 25.98 -27.47
CA SER A 430 5.78 24.81 -27.29
C SER A 430 7.02 25.11 -26.44
N GLU A 431 7.41 26.38 -26.28
CA GLU A 431 8.47 26.80 -25.36
C GLU A 431 7.85 27.18 -24.00
N VAL A 432 8.38 26.65 -22.90
CA VAL A 432 7.88 26.95 -21.56
C VAL A 432 8.91 27.75 -20.78
N ILE A 433 8.52 28.95 -20.33
CA ILE A 433 9.39 29.85 -19.58
C ILE A 433 8.71 30.27 -18.29
N PHE A 434 9.34 29.90 -17.17
CA PHE A 434 9.07 30.48 -15.86
C PHE A 434 10.16 31.47 -15.48
N ARG A 435 9.77 32.67 -15.07
CA ARG A 435 10.67 33.65 -14.44
C ARG A 435 10.06 34.12 -13.13
N GLN A 436 10.82 34.05 -12.04
CA GLN A 436 10.35 34.44 -10.71
C GLN A 436 8.98 33.83 -10.34
N ALA A 437 8.80 32.54 -10.59
CA ALA A 437 7.56 31.77 -10.40
C ALA A 437 6.36 32.23 -11.25
N GLU A 438 6.58 33.07 -12.27
CA GLU A 438 5.56 33.49 -13.22
C GLU A 438 5.71 32.73 -14.54
N LEU A 439 4.62 32.09 -15.00
CA LEU A 439 4.53 31.46 -16.31
C LEU A 439 4.35 32.53 -17.38
N LEU A 440 5.43 32.83 -18.11
CA LEU A 440 5.44 33.86 -19.15
C LEU A 440 5.04 33.31 -20.52
N VAL A 441 5.53 32.13 -20.87
CA VAL A 441 5.40 31.53 -22.20
C VAL A 441 5.10 30.04 -22.06
N GLY A 442 4.29 29.50 -22.98
CA GLY A 442 4.10 28.06 -23.13
C GLY A 442 2.84 27.49 -22.49
N VAL A 443 2.38 26.36 -23.03
CA VAL A 443 1.37 25.52 -22.37
C VAL A 443 2.02 24.55 -21.41
N LEU A 444 1.32 24.24 -20.32
CA LEU A 444 1.71 23.18 -19.42
C LEU A 444 0.99 21.89 -19.77
N ASP A 445 1.75 20.80 -19.77
CA ASP A 445 1.31 19.47 -20.16
C ASP A 445 1.95 18.40 -19.24
N LYS A 446 1.92 17.14 -19.67
CA LYS A 446 2.53 16.02 -18.95
C LYS A 446 4.02 16.21 -18.65
N GLN A 447 4.76 17.03 -19.41
CA GLN A 447 6.17 17.31 -19.15
C GLN A 447 6.40 18.13 -17.87
N HIS A 448 5.38 18.82 -17.39
CA HIS A 448 5.54 19.80 -16.30
C HIS A 448 5.05 19.26 -14.97
N TYR A 449 3.84 18.68 -14.95
CA TYR A 449 3.20 18.17 -13.73
C TYR A 449 2.87 16.67 -13.78
N GLY A 450 3.28 15.98 -14.85
CA GLY A 450 3.25 14.52 -14.91
C GLY A 450 4.48 13.89 -14.26
N SER A 451 4.57 12.56 -14.34
CA SER A 451 5.73 11.80 -13.86
C SER A 451 6.90 11.85 -14.86
N THR A 452 7.44 13.05 -15.09
CA THR A 452 8.50 13.34 -16.05
C THR A 452 9.70 14.02 -15.38
N GLN A 453 10.91 13.59 -15.76
CA GLN A 453 12.14 14.18 -15.23
C GLN A 453 12.32 15.61 -15.74
N TYR A 454 12.91 16.44 -14.88
CA TYR A 454 13.19 17.87 -15.12
C TYR A 454 11.94 18.72 -15.45
N GLY A 455 10.75 18.21 -15.13
CA GLY A 455 9.51 18.97 -15.20
C GLY A 455 9.39 20.00 -14.08
N LEU A 456 8.38 20.86 -14.18
CA LEU A 456 8.05 21.89 -13.17
C LEU A 456 8.02 21.33 -11.74
N ILE A 457 7.30 20.22 -11.54
CA ILE A 457 7.14 19.63 -10.21
C ILE A 457 8.43 18.99 -9.71
N HIS A 458 9.24 18.41 -10.60
CA HIS A 458 10.55 17.89 -10.24
C HIS A 458 11.48 19.00 -9.74
N CYS A 459 11.54 20.13 -10.46
CA CYS A 459 12.31 21.29 -10.04
C CYS A 459 11.80 21.87 -8.70
N CYS A 460 10.49 21.90 -8.49
CA CYS A 460 9.92 22.31 -7.20
C CYS A 460 10.30 21.36 -6.06
N TRP A 461 10.34 20.05 -6.32
CA TRP A 461 10.78 19.05 -5.36
C TRP A 461 12.24 19.23 -4.98
N ASP A 462 13.11 19.50 -5.96
CA ASP A 462 14.54 19.70 -5.73
C ASP A 462 14.84 21.01 -4.96
N LEU A 463 14.20 22.12 -5.34
CA LEU A 463 14.45 23.44 -4.74
C LEU A 463 13.79 23.64 -3.36
N TYR A 464 12.57 23.12 -3.19
CA TYR A 464 11.75 23.39 -2.00
C TYR A 464 11.53 22.16 -1.12
N GLY A 465 11.78 20.96 -1.63
CA GLY A 465 11.56 19.70 -0.92
C GLY A 465 10.17 19.11 -1.14
N HIS A 466 10.01 17.87 -0.67
CA HIS A 466 8.82 17.05 -0.97
C HIS A 466 7.50 17.65 -0.49
N ARG A 467 7.48 18.30 0.69
CA ARG A 467 6.25 18.86 1.28
C ARG A 467 5.62 19.91 0.37
N TYR A 468 6.43 20.77 -0.24
CA TYR A 468 5.94 21.81 -1.14
C TYR A 468 5.60 21.27 -2.51
N ALA A 469 6.38 20.32 -3.05
CA ALA A 469 6.05 19.67 -4.32
C ALA A 469 4.71 18.93 -4.27
N THR A 470 4.47 18.15 -3.21
CA THR A 470 3.19 17.46 -2.99
C THR A 470 2.04 18.46 -2.81
N LYS A 471 2.26 19.57 -2.10
CA LYS A 471 1.25 20.65 -1.95
C LYS A 471 0.92 21.29 -3.29
N ILE A 472 1.91 21.67 -4.10
CA ILE A 472 1.72 22.26 -5.43
C ILE A 472 0.95 21.29 -6.33
N LEU A 473 1.36 20.02 -6.36
CA LEU A 473 0.71 19.00 -7.17
C LEU A 473 -0.75 18.76 -6.73
N SER A 474 -1.04 18.81 -5.42
CA SER A 474 -2.40 18.71 -4.89
C SER A 474 -3.26 19.93 -5.26
N CYS A 475 -2.66 21.14 -5.25
CA CYS A 475 -3.34 22.36 -5.70
C CYS A 475 -3.68 22.30 -7.19
N PHE A 476 -2.75 21.80 -8.01
CA PHE A 476 -2.99 21.59 -9.44
C PHE A 476 -4.06 20.53 -9.71
N SER A 477 -4.07 19.42 -8.95
CA SER A 477 -5.15 18.41 -9.04
C SER A 477 -6.53 19.05 -8.90
N ARG A 478 -6.74 19.83 -7.83
CA ARG A 478 -8.01 20.53 -7.59
C ARG A 478 -8.32 21.59 -8.64
N LEU A 479 -7.35 22.44 -8.96
CA LEU A 479 -7.49 23.50 -9.97
C LEU A 479 -7.95 22.93 -11.31
N PHE A 480 -7.25 21.89 -11.79
CA PHE A 480 -7.53 21.30 -13.09
C PHE A 480 -8.87 20.56 -13.11
N THR A 481 -9.25 19.91 -12.01
CA THR A 481 -10.58 19.32 -11.86
C THR A 481 -11.67 20.39 -11.91
N THR A 482 -11.57 21.48 -11.12
CA THR A 482 -12.56 22.56 -11.14
C THR A 482 -12.65 23.25 -12.49
N HIS A 483 -11.51 23.54 -13.12
CA HIS A 483 -11.49 24.15 -14.46
C HIS A 483 -12.17 23.26 -15.50
N LEU A 484 -11.93 21.96 -15.46
CA LEU A 484 -12.53 21.04 -16.42
C LEU A 484 -14.04 20.88 -16.20
N GLN A 485 -14.51 20.97 -14.95
CA GLN A 485 -15.95 21.01 -14.66
C GLN A 485 -16.65 22.24 -15.23
N TYR A 486 -15.95 23.38 -15.30
CA TYR A 486 -16.47 24.61 -15.90
C TYR A 486 -16.46 24.56 -17.44
N HIS A 487 -15.34 24.11 -18.02
CA HIS A 487 -15.14 24.12 -19.46
C HIS A 487 -15.81 22.93 -20.19
N GLY A 488 -15.82 21.76 -19.54
CA GLY A 488 -16.13 20.49 -20.18
C GLY A 488 -15.04 20.00 -21.14
N PHE A 489 -14.99 18.69 -21.36
CA PHE A 489 -14.17 18.07 -22.42
C PHE A 489 -14.88 16.83 -22.94
N THR A 490 -14.81 16.61 -24.24
CA THR A 490 -15.46 15.48 -24.92
C THR A 490 -14.61 15.04 -26.11
N LEU A 491 -14.85 13.81 -26.56
CA LEU A 491 -14.31 13.27 -27.80
C LEU A 491 -15.47 12.63 -28.56
N GLY A 492 -15.73 13.09 -29.77
CA GLY A 492 -16.80 12.60 -30.64
C GLY A 492 -16.27 11.79 -31.82
N VAL A 493 -17.19 11.23 -32.61
CA VAL A 493 -16.84 10.49 -33.83
C VAL A 493 -16.09 11.39 -34.82
N ALA A 494 -16.44 12.68 -34.89
CA ALA A 494 -15.81 13.65 -35.78
C ALA A 494 -14.29 13.80 -35.55
N ASP A 495 -13.82 13.66 -34.31
CA ASP A 495 -12.40 13.77 -33.96
C ASP A 495 -11.56 12.59 -34.47
N ILE A 496 -12.23 11.48 -34.83
CA ILE A 496 -11.62 10.25 -35.37
C ILE A 496 -11.67 10.24 -36.89
N LEU A 497 -12.53 11.06 -37.51
CA LEU A 497 -12.70 11.10 -38.96
C LEU A 497 -11.55 11.83 -39.64
N VAL A 498 -10.97 11.19 -40.65
CA VAL A 498 -9.93 11.78 -41.49
C VAL A 498 -10.59 12.64 -42.58
N ARG A 499 -9.98 13.80 -42.89
CA ARG A 499 -10.40 14.65 -44.01
C ARG A 499 -10.40 13.85 -45.32
N LYS A 500 -11.37 14.09 -46.21
CA LYS A 500 -11.55 13.32 -47.47
C LYS A 500 -10.29 13.26 -48.33
N GLU A 501 -9.55 14.36 -48.41
CA GLU A 501 -8.30 14.45 -49.18
C GLU A 501 -7.21 13.54 -48.60
N ALA A 502 -7.01 13.58 -47.29
CA ALA A 502 -6.07 12.73 -46.58
C ALA A 502 -6.48 11.24 -46.69
N ASP A 503 -7.78 10.91 -46.64
CA ASP A 503 -8.23 9.52 -46.86
C ASP A 503 -7.98 9.05 -48.30
N LYS A 504 -8.13 9.93 -49.30
CA LYS A 504 -7.79 9.61 -50.70
C LYS A 504 -6.30 9.33 -50.85
N GLN A 505 -5.43 10.12 -50.21
CA GLN A 505 -3.99 9.90 -50.20
C GLN A 505 -3.65 8.58 -49.50
N ARG A 506 -4.20 8.34 -48.29
CA ARG A 506 -4.07 7.08 -47.56
C ARG A 506 -4.44 5.87 -48.41
N ARG A 507 -5.57 5.92 -49.13
CA ARG A 507 -6.01 4.84 -50.03
C ARG A 507 -5.03 4.63 -51.20
N LYS A 508 -4.41 5.69 -51.71
CA LYS A 508 -3.43 5.60 -52.81
C LYS A 508 -2.16 4.88 -52.33
N GLU A 509 -1.65 5.24 -51.16
CA GLU A 509 -0.48 4.59 -50.55
C GLU A 509 -0.75 3.12 -50.21
N ILE A 510 -1.92 2.81 -49.62
CA ILE A 510 -2.31 1.41 -49.33
C ILE A 510 -2.37 0.58 -50.60
N LYS A 511 -2.86 1.13 -51.72
CA LYS A 511 -2.88 0.44 -53.02
C LYS A 511 -1.47 0.20 -53.57
N ALA A 512 -0.55 1.14 -53.39
CA ALA A 512 0.84 0.98 -53.78
C ALA A 512 1.53 -0.13 -52.96
N LEU A 513 1.36 -0.13 -51.63
CA LEU A 513 1.92 -1.14 -50.73
C LEU A 513 1.43 -2.57 -51.04
N ARG A 514 0.16 -2.72 -51.42
CA ARG A 514 -0.38 -4.03 -51.84
C ARG A 514 0.31 -4.61 -53.07
N LYS A 515 0.90 -3.76 -53.93
CA LYS A 515 1.69 -4.20 -55.09
C LYS A 515 3.13 -4.56 -54.74
N CYS A 516 3.70 -4.00 -53.66
CA CYS A 516 5.08 -4.27 -53.24
C CYS A 516 5.33 -5.76 -52.96
N GLY A 517 4.34 -6.49 -52.43
CA GLY A 517 4.43 -7.94 -52.24
C GLY A 517 4.57 -8.74 -53.55
N MET A 518 3.95 -8.27 -54.65
CA MET A 518 4.14 -8.87 -55.99
C MET A 518 5.52 -8.56 -56.56
N TYR A 519 6.05 -7.35 -56.34
CA TYR A 519 7.39 -6.99 -56.80
C TYR A 519 8.50 -7.73 -56.02
N LEU A 520 8.30 -8.03 -54.72
CA LEU A 520 9.23 -8.87 -53.96
C LEU A 520 9.24 -10.32 -54.45
N TRP A 521 8.12 -10.83 -54.97
CA TRP A 521 8.04 -12.18 -55.53
C TRP A 521 8.67 -12.29 -56.92
N ILE A 522 8.64 -11.21 -57.70
CA ILE A 522 9.27 -11.11 -59.02
C ILE A 522 10.76 -10.73 -58.93
N GLY A 523 11.18 -10.12 -57.81
CA GLY A 523 12.52 -9.53 -57.60
C GLY A 523 13.57 -10.44 -56.95
N ASN A 524 13.39 -11.76 -56.91
CA ASN A 524 14.49 -12.68 -56.62
C ASN A 524 15.11 -13.17 -57.93
N PHE A 525 15.96 -12.33 -58.52
CA PHE A 525 17.26 -12.67 -59.11
C PHE A 525 17.90 -11.35 -59.59
N SER A 526 18.93 -10.88 -58.89
CA SER A 526 19.99 -9.95 -59.35
C SER A 526 20.09 -8.47 -58.88
N THR A 527 19.32 -7.92 -57.93
CA THR A 527 19.60 -6.51 -57.52
C THR A 527 19.15 -6.13 -56.10
N ILE A 528 19.70 -6.79 -55.08
CA ILE A 528 19.59 -6.35 -53.67
C ILE A 528 21.00 -6.09 -53.16
N PHE A 529 21.60 -4.93 -53.46
CA PHE A 529 22.77 -4.44 -52.71
C PHE A 529 23.04 -2.92 -52.77
N SER A 530 22.17 -2.08 -53.35
CA SER A 530 22.48 -0.64 -53.51
C SER A 530 21.47 0.34 -52.86
N PHE A 531 20.76 -0.07 -51.82
CA PHE A 531 19.91 0.83 -51.03
C PHE A 531 20.23 0.69 -49.54
N HIS A 532 21.39 1.21 -49.12
CA HIS A 532 21.79 1.32 -47.72
C HIS A 532 22.29 2.73 -47.35
N GLY A 533 21.70 3.76 -47.94
CA GLY A 533 21.96 5.14 -47.56
C GLY A 533 20.67 5.96 -47.66
N GLN A 534 20.25 6.52 -46.53
CA GLN A 534 19.11 7.46 -46.33
C GLN A 534 17.83 6.85 -45.75
N PHE A 535 17.88 6.45 -44.48
CA PHE A 535 16.78 6.71 -43.54
C PHE A 535 17.39 6.98 -42.16
N LYS A 536 17.76 8.24 -41.91
CA LYS A 536 17.80 8.77 -40.54
C LYS A 536 16.35 9.14 -40.21
N LEU A 537 15.79 8.47 -39.21
CA LEU A 537 14.56 8.87 -38.55
C LEU A 537 14.88 10.08 -37.65
N GLU A 538 14.25 11.22 -37.95
CA GLU A 538 14.03 12.31 -36.98
C GLU A 538 12.75 12.06 -36.19
#